data_AF-A0A7C9A4E7-F1
#
_entry.id   AF-A0A7C9A4E7-F1
#
_cell.length_a   1.000
_cell.length_b   1.000
_cell.length_c   1.000
_cell.angle_alpha   90.00
_cell.angle_beta   90.00
_cell.angle_gamma   90.00
#
_symmetry.space_group_name_H-M   'P 1'
#
loop_
_entity.id
_entity.type
_entity.pdbx_description
1 polymer ?
#
loop_
_entity_poly.entity_id
_entity_poly.type
_entity_poly.pdbx_seq_one_letter_code
_entity_poly.pdbx_strand_id
1 'polypeptide(L)'
;ALSSWVPNICVHPADHICSEYIGYFQHMEKMEQLGAGGIVKFAARHSFRSLMLNAAGREADPLHLLPSASLTVNLAPAPDLKVAHALKQWWQPEAEVHFKTQVYMYS
;
A
#
# COMPACT_ATOMS: atom_id res chain seq x y z
N ALA A 1 0.48 -25.00 -13.63
CA ALA A 1 1.13 -24.16 -12.59
C ALA A 1 0.05 -23.31 -11.90
N LEU A 2 0.21 -22.97 -10.63
CA LEU A 2 -0.67 -22.03 -9.93
C LEU A 2 -0.34 -20.59 -10.37
N SER A 3 -1.36 -19.75 -10.50
CA SER A 3 -1.18 -18.32 -10.81
C SER A 3 -0.46 -17.60 -9.67
N SER A 4 0.28 -16.54 -10.00
CA SER A 4 0.88 -15.65 -8.99
C SER A 4 -0.20 -15.07 -8.07
N TRP A 5 0.09 -15.04 -6.77
CA TRP A 5 -0.83 -14.49 -5.79
C TRP A 5 -0.92 -12.96 -5.90
N VAL A 6 -2.14 -12.44 -5.98
CA VAL A 6 -2.43 -11.00 -5.97
C VAL A 6 -3.38 -10.70 -4.80
N PRO A 7 -2.86 -10.22 -3.65
CA PRO A 7 -3.70 -9.86 -2.51
C PRO A 7 -4.58 -8.65 -2.79
N ASN A 8 -5.76 -8.63 -2.16
CA ASN A 8 -6.58 -7.42 -2.04
C ASN A 8 -6.19 -6.70 -0.75
N ILE A 9 -5.80 -5.43 -0.85
CA ILE A 9 -5.37 -4.61 0.29
C ILE A 9 -6.28 -3.39 0.37
N CYS A 10 -6.92 -3.19 1.51
CA CYS A 10 -7.77 -2.04 1.77
C CYS A 10 -7.06 -1.08 2.73
N VAL A 11 -6.92 0.19 2.35
CA VAL A 11 -6.17 1.19 3.11
C VAL A 11 -6.88 2.53 3.16
N HIS A 12 -6.58 3.32 4.19
CA HIS A 12 -7.07 4.68 4.35
C HIS A 12 -5.89 5.64 4.47
N PRO A 13 -5.86 6.82 3.80
CA PRO A 13 -4.73 7.75 3.88
C PRO A 13 -4.44 8.28 5.29
N ALA A 14 -5.47 8.44 6.11
CA ALA A 14 -5.34 8.81 7.53
C ALA A 14 -4.99 7.63 8.46
N ASP A 15 -4.84 6.41 7.93
CA ASP A 15 -4.36 5.25 8.69
C ASP A 15 -2.84 5.12 8.53
N HIS A 16 -2.07 5.81 9.37
CA HIS A 16 -0.61 5.79 9.31
C HIS A 16 0.04 4.42 9.54
N ILE A 17 -0.73 3.40 9.95
CA ILE A 17 -0.23 2.02 10.08
C ILE A 17 -0.22 1.33 8.71
N CYS A 18 -1.23 1.58 7.87
CA CYS A 18 -1.43 0.87 6.60
C CYS A 18 -1.29 1.76 5.36
N SER A 19 -1.33 3.09 5.50
CA SER A 19 -1.30 4.05 4.39
C SER A 19 0.00 4.02 3.59
N GLU A 20 1.08 3.48 4.18
CA GLU A 20 2.37 3.33 3.51
C GLU A 20 2.28 2.48 2.24
N TYR A 21 1.34 1.53 2.15
CA TYR A 21 1.10 0.76 0.92
C TYR A 21 0.67 1.63 -0.26
N ILE A 22 0.01 2.77 -0.02
CA ILE A 22 -0.34 3.72 -1.08
C ILE A 22 0.94 4.26 -1.72
N GLY A 23 1.87 4.77 -0.90
CA GLY A 23 3.14 5.31 -1.38
C GLY A 23 4.03 4.24 -2.00
N TYR A 24 4.05 3.03 -1.43
CA TYR A 24 4.80 1.89 -1.96
C TYR A 24 4.42 1.57 -3.40
N PHE A 25 3.12 1.36 -3.68
CA PHE A 25 2.68 0.99 -5.02
C PHE A 25 2.73 2.15 -6.02
N GLN A 26 2.48 3.38 -5.59
CA GLN A 26 2.69 4.58 -6.44
C GLN A 26 4.15 4.72 -6.87
N HIS A 27 5.09 4.47 -5.95
CA HIS A 27 6.51 4.51 -6.28
C HIS A 27 6.89 3.39 -7.26
N MET A 28 6.38 2.18 -7.07
CA MET A 28 6.58 1.06 -8.00
C MET A 28 6.10 1.40 -9.42
N GLU A 29 4.88 1.93 -9.56
CA GLU A 29 4.30 2.32 -10.85
C GLU A 29 5.09 3.44 -11.53
N LYS A 30 5.46 4.49 -10.79
CA LYS A 30 6.26 5.60 -11.33
C LYS A 30 7.58 5.11 -11.92
N MET A 31 8.21 4.14 -11.28
CA MET A 31 9.52 3.66 -11.70
C MET A 31 9.46 2.63 -12.82
N GLU A 32 8.36 1.88 -12.93
CA GLU A 32 8.03 1.09 -14.11
C GLU A 32 7.86 1.99 -15.35
N GLN A 33 7.11 3.09 -15.21
CA GLN A 33 6.90 4.06 -16.31
C GLN A 33 8.21 4.68 -16.82
N LEU A 34 9.23 4.79 -15.97
CA LEU A 34 10.56 5.32 -16.33
C LEU A 34 11.48 4.27 -16.97
N GLY A 35 11.00 3.05 -17.23
CA GLY A 35 11.76 1.99 -17.93
C GLY A 35 12.84 1.31 -17.09
N ALA A 36 12.83 1.51 -15.77
CA ALA A 36 13.88 1.04 -14.85
C ALA A 36 13.41 -0.12 -13.94
N GLY A 37 12.42 -0.89 -14.38
CA GLY A 37 11.66 -1.84 -13.55
C GLY A 37 12.48 -2.84 -12.73
N GLY A 38 13.58 -3.38 -13.26
CA GLY A 38 14.41 -4.38 -12.57
C GLY A 38 15.31 -3.83 -11.46
N ILE A 39 16.08 -2.77 -11.77
CA ILE A 39 17.00 -2.10 -10.83
C ILE A 39 16.19 -1.38 -9.74
N VAL A 40 14.99 -0.93 -10.08
CA VAL A 40 14.19 -0.10 -9.20
C VAL A 40 13.28 -0.90 -8.27
N LYS A 41 12.78 -2.09 -8.64
CA LYS A 41 12.11 -2.98 -7.67
C LYS A 41 12.99 -3.24 -6.45
N PHE A 42 14.31 -3.35 -6.67
CA PHE A 42 15.30 -3.47 -5.60
C PHE A 42 15.44 -2.16 -4.79
N ALA A 43 15.60 -1.01 -5.46
CA ALA A 43 15.72 0.28 -4.78
C ALA A 43 14.46 0.71 -4.02
N ALA A 44 13.27 0.47 -4.58
CA ALA A 44 11.97 0.70 -3.95
C ALA A 44 11.82 -0.12 -2.67
N ARG A 45 12.18 -1.41 -2.73
CA ARG A 45 12.21 -2.29 -1.55
C ARG A 45 13.16 -1.77 -0.48
N HIS A 46 14.35 -1.34 -0.86
CA HIS A 46 15.33 -0.78 0.07
C HIS A 46 14.90 0.57 0.65
N SER A 47 14.32 1.46 -0.14
CA SER A 47 13.82 2.77 0.28
C SER A 47 12.63 2.63 1.22
N PHE A 48 11.66 1.77 0.88
CA PHE A 48 10.52 1.47 1.74
C PHE A 48 10.96 0.83 3.06
N ARG A 49 11.90 -0.12 3.01
CA ARG A 49 12.53 -0.68 4.22
C ARG A 49 13.18 0.42 5.07
N SER A 50 13.97 1.30 4.46
CA SER A 50 14.63 2.42 5.16
C SER A 50 13.61 3.37 5.82
N LEU A 51 12.51 3.69 5.15
CA LEU A 51 11.41 4.50 5.69
C LEU A 51 10.78 3.85 6.93
N MET A 52 10.46 2.56 6.86
CA MET A 52 9.87 1.83 7.98
C MET A 52 10.86 1.64 9.14
N LEU A 53 12.14 1.40 8.86
CA LEU A 53 13.21 1.32 9.87
C LEU A 53 13.34 2.64 10.65
N ASN A 54 13.29 3.77 9.96
CA ASN A 54 13.35 5.10 10.59
C ASN A 54 12.09 5.42 11.40
N ALA A 55 10.91 4.97 10.96
CA ALA A 55 9.66 5.14 11.70
C ALA A 55 9.56 4.22 12.93
N ALA A 56 10.12 3.01 12.87
CA ALA A 56 10.03 1.99 13.92
C ALA A 56 11.23 1.97 14.90
N GLY A 57 12.32 2.69 14.61
CA GLY A 57 13.50 2.81 15.47
C GLY A 57 14.25 1.49 15.72
N ARG A 58 14.06 0.46 14.88
CA ARG A 58 14.59 -0.90 15.07
C ARG A 58 14.97 -1.53 13.74
N GLU A 59 15.99 -2.40 13.74
CA GLU A 59 16.29 -3.31 12.63
C GLU A 59 15.13 -4.30 12.43
N ALA A 60 14.21 -3.96 11.54
CA ALA A 60 13.13 -4.85 11.14
C ALA A 60 13.65 -5.91 10.15
N ASP A 61 13.24 -7.15 10.41
CA ASP A 61 13.33 -8.30 9.50
C ASP A 61 12.85 -7.91 8.09
N PRO A 62 13.31 -8.60 7.03
CA PRO A 62 12.93 -8.26 5.66
C PRO A 62 11.42 -8.28 5.52
N LEU A 63 10.79 -7.09 5.47
CA LEU A 63 9.39 -6.98 5.13
C LEU A 63 9.21 -7.69 3.79
N HIS A 64 8.36 -8.72 3.78
CA HIS A 64 7.98 -9.44 2.59
C HIS A 64 7.14 -8.52 1.70
N LEU A 65 7.80 -7.57 1.04
CA LEU A 65 7.16 -6.57 0.20
C LEU A 65 6.51 -7.25 -0.99
N LEU A 66 5.20 -6.99 -1.11
CA LEU A 66 4.32 -7.63 -2.07
C LEU A 66 4.64 -7.11 -3.48
N PRO A 67 4.91 -8.01 -4.45
CA PRO A 67 5.21 -7.57 -5.80
C PRO A 67 3.97 -7.02 -6.50
N SER A 68 2.80 -7.59 -6.24
CA SER A 68 1.51 -7.22 -6.84
C SER A 68 0.44 -7.08 -5.77
N ALA A 69 -0.58 -6.25 -6.02
CA ALA A 69 -1.79 -6.18 -5.21
C ALA A 69 -2.93 -5.48 -5.96
N SER A 70 -4.17 -5.79 -5.56
CA SER A 70 -5.33 -4.94 -5.80
C SER A 70 -5.48 -4.01 -4.59
N LEU A 71 -5.12 -2.74 -4.76
CA LEU A 71 -5.13 -1.75 -3.68
C LEU A 71 -6.42 -0.92 -3.75
N THR A 72 -7.25 -1.03 -2.72
CA THR A 72 -8.46 -0.23 -2.53
C THR A 72 -8.20 0.83 -1.48
N VAL A 73 -8.31 2.10 -1.88
CA VAL A 73 -8.13 3.25 -1.00
C VAL A 73 -9.49 3.84 -0.66
N ASN A 74 -9.82 3.97 0.63
CA ASN A 74 -10.95 4.77 1.08
C ASN A 74 -10.54 6.24 1.19
N LEU A 75 -11.17 7.08 0.37
CA LEU A 75 -10.93 8.52 0.28
C LEU A 75 -11.98 9.33 1.06
N ALA A 76 -12.92 8.67 1.73
CA ALA A 76 -13.85 9.35 2.63
C ALA A 76 -13.06 10.05 3.76
N PRO A 77 -13.48 11.24 4.21
CA PRO A 77 -12.82 11.89 5.34
C PRO A 77 -12.94 11.03 6.61
N ALA A 78 -11.83 10.83 7.31
CA ALA A 78 -11.82 10.26 8.65
C ALA A 78 -11.27 11.28 9.66
N PRO A 79 -11.91 11.45 10.84
CA PRO A 79 -11.51 12.46 11.81
C PRO A 79 -10.20 12.14 12.52
N ASP A 80 -9.85 10.86 12.66
CA ASP A 80 -8.62 10.42 13.32
C ASP A 80 -8.14 9.04 12.82
N LEU A 81 -6.94 8.65 13.27
CA LEU A 81 -6.33 7.34 13.02
C LEU A 81 -7.24 6.19 13.45
N LYS A 82 -7.97 6.31 14.57
CA LYS A 82 -8.80 5.21 15.08
C LYS A 82 -9.96 4.92 14.13
N VAL A 83 -10.62 5.95 13.62
CA VAL A 83 -11.69 5.82 12.64
C VAL A 83 -11.13 5.34 11.30
N ALA A 84 -10.01 5.89 10.87
CA ALA A 84 -9.33 5.52 9.64
C ALA A 84 -8.73 4.09 9.66
N HIS A 85 -8.47 3.51 10.82
CA HIS A 85 -7.96 2.15 10.97
C HIS A 85 -9.08 1.15 11.28
N ALA A 86 -10.21 1.60 11.83
CA ALA A 86 -11.30 0.73 12.23
C ALA A 86 -11.92 0.01 11.04
N LEU A 87 -12.24 -1.27 11.23
CA LEU A 87 -12.94 -2.07 10.24
C LEU A 87 -14.30 -1.49 9.84
N LYS A 88 -14.92 -0.72 10.74
CA LYS A 88 -16.23 -0.09 10.53
C LYS A 88 -16.28 0.74 9.26
N GLN A 89 -15.19 1.42 8.88
CA GLN A 89 -15.16 2.25 7.67
C GLN A 89 -15.46 1.48 6.38
N TRP A 90 -15.24 0.16 6.37
CA TRP A 90 -15.44 -0.71 5.21
C TRP A 90 -16.88 -1.21 5.08
N TRP A 91 -17.71 -0.99 6.11
CA TRP A 91 -19.10 -1.39 6.21
C TRP A 91 -20.00 -0.18 6.50
N GLN A 92 -19.78 0.92 5.78
CA GLN A 92 -20.60 2.13 5.83
C GLN A 92 -21.59 2.16 4.65
N PRO A 93 -22.69 2.95 4.72
CA PRO A 93 -23.57 3.17 3.58
C PRO A 93 -22.82 3.69 2.35
N GLU A 94 -23.29 3.37 1.14
CA GLU A 94 -22.64 3.79 -0.12
C GLU A 94 -22.41 5.31 -0.22
N ALA A 95 -23.29 6.10 0.40
CA ALA A 95 -23.18 7.56 0.44
C ALA A 95 -22.03 8.09 1.31
N GLU A 96 -21.48 7.26 2.20
CA GLU A 96 -20.46 7.63 3.19
C GLU A 96 -19.07 7.06 2.86
N VAL A 97 -18.95 6.25 1.81
CA VAL A 97 -17.69 5.66 1.35
C VAL A 97 -17.25 6.30 0.05
N HIS A 98 -15.94 6.35 -0.15
CA HIS A 98 -15.37 6.73 -1.44
C HIS A 98 -14.18 5.82 -1.73
N PHE A 99 -14.46 4.65 -2.31
CA PHE A 99 -13.42 3.68 -2.63
C PHE A 99 -12.85 3.90 -4.03
N LYS A 100 -11.51 3.91 -4.12
CA LYS A 100 -10.77 3.87 -5.38
C LYS A 100 -9.88 2.64 -5.39
N THR A 101 -10.08 1.76 -6.36
CA THR A 101 -9.27 0.54 -6.52
C THR A 101 -8.32 0.68 -7.71
N GLN A 102 -7.07 0.28 -7.51
CA GLN A 102 -6.05 0.17 -8.55
C GLN A 102 -5.33 -1.17 -8.44
N VAL A 103 -5.17 -1.85 -9.58
CA VAL A 103 -4.48 -3.13 -9.64
C VAL A 103 -3.04 -2.90 -10.08
N TYR A 104 -2.11 -3.34 -9.25
CA TYR A 104 -0.68 -3.32 -9.45
C TYR A 104 -0.23 -4.75 -9.79
N MET A 105 0.10 -5.00 -11.05
CA MET A 105 0.54 -6.31 -11.54
C MET A 105 2.00 -6.26 -11.96
N TYR A 106 2.84 -6.95 -11.20
CA TYR A 106 4.26 -7.07 -11.45
C TYR A 106 4.68 -8.53 -11.30
N SER A 107 5.21 -9.11 -12.39
CA SER A 107 5.82 -10.43 -12.42
C SER A 107 7.22 -10.47 -11.81
#